data_AF-A0A2Y9AP60-F1
#
_entry.id   AF-A0A2Y9AP60-F1
#
_cell.length_a   1.000
_cell.length_b   1.000
_cell.length_c   1.000
_cell.angle_alpha   90.00
_cell.angle_beta   90.00
_cell.angle_gamma   90.00
#
_symmetry.space_group_name_H-M   'P 1'
#
loop_
_entity.id
_entity.type
_entity.pdbx_description
1 polymer ?
#
loop_
_entity_poly.entity_id
_entity_poly.type
_entity_poly.pdbx_seq_one_letter_code
_entity_poly.pdbx_strand_id
1 'polypeptide(L)' 'MLGPAPDAVWIERYDGRLFASFVPYGWDGKARHRAQRATAILRRVKAGSWSCAWCGDSLPEWRRADAE' A
#
# COMPACT_ATOMS: atom_id res chain seq x y z
N MET A 1 -11.86 -13.12 8.11
CA MET A 1 -10.59 -12.38 7.97
C MET A 1 -10.82 -10.94 8.39
N LEU A 2 -10.22 -10.48 9.51
CA LEU A 2 -10.22 -9.06 9.86
C LEU A 2 -9.40 -8.28 8.81
N GLY A 3 -9.92 -7.14 8.35
CA GLY A 3 -9.26 -6.27 7.39
C GLY A 3 -7.84 -5.90 7.85
N PRO A 4 -6.89 -5.68 6.93
CA PRO A 4 -5.57 -5.16 7.30
C PRO A 4 -5.78 -3.83 8.02
N ALA A 5 -5.06 -3.63 9.13
CA ALA A 5 -5.13 -2.39 9.89
C ALA A 5 -4.87 -1.20 8.94
N PRO A 6 -5.74 -0.19 8.91
CA PRO A 6 -5.66 0.93 7.97
C PRO A 6 -4.34 1.72 8.10
N ASP A 7 -3.70 1.65 9.27
CA ASP A 7 -2.52 2.43 9.63
C ASP A 7 -1.19 1.66 9.41
N ALA A 8 -1.26 0.47 8.80
CA ALA A 8 -0.11 -0.43 8.72
C ALA A 8 0.81 -0.20 7.52
N VAL A 9 0.36 0.51 6.48
CA VAL A 9 1.11 0.80 5.25
C VAL A 9 0.77 2.22 4.81
N TRP A 10 1.79 3.02 4.50
CA TRP A 10 1.59 4.33 3.89
C TRP A 10 2.63 4.65 2.82
N ILE A 11 2.32 5.61 1.93
CA ILE A 11 3.17 6.08 0.85
C ILE A 11 3.66 7.48 1.17
N GLU A 12 4.98 7.66 1.15
CA GLU A 12 5.60 8.96 1.36
C GLU A 12 6.26 9.40 0.06
N ARG A 13 6.04 10.66 -0.33
CA ARG A 13 6.79 11.29 -1.42
C ARG A 13 7.86 12.19 -0.81
N TYR A 14 9.11 11.79 -0.96
CA TYR A 14 10.26 12.55 -0.49
C TYR A 14 11.20 12.84 -1.66
N ASP A 15 11.49 14.12 -1.91
CA ASP A 15 12.42 14.57 -2.96
C ASP A 15 12.14 13.97 -4.36
N GLY A 16 10.86 14.00 -4.76
CA GLY A 16 10.41 13.42 -6.03
C GLY A 16 10.40 11.88 -6.11
N ARG A 17 10.86 11.19 -5.07
CA ARG A 17 10.84 9.73 -4.96
C ARG A 17 9.66 9.26 -4.13
N LEU A 18 9.07 8.14 -4.54
CA LEU A 18 7.99 7.48 -3.82
C LEU A 18 8.59 6.37 -2.95
N PHE A 19 8.24 6.39 -1.67
CA PHE A 19 8.58 5.38 -0.69
C PHE A 19 7.30 4.74 -0.18
N ALA A 20 7.31 3.43 0.01
CA ALA A 20 6.22 2.72 0.68
C ALA A 20 6.75 2.20 2.02
N SER A 21 6.22 2.78 3.09
CA SER A 21 6.58 2.49 4.46
C SER A 21 5.52 1.57 5.07
N PHE A 22 5.93 0.68 5.97
CA PHE A 22 5.00 -0.20 6.68
C PHE A 22 5.49 -0.45 8.10
N VAL A 23 4.56 -0.69 9.03
CA VAL A 23 4.91 -1.06 10.40
C VAL A 23 5.03 -2.59 10.49
N PRO A 24 6.24 -3.12 10.75
CA PRO A 24 6.38 -4.52 11.15
C PRO A 24 5.96 -4.63 12.61
N TYR A 25 4.69 -4.91 12.88
CA TYR A 25 4.30 -5.37 14.20
C TYR A 25 4.96 -6.75 14.42
N GLY A 26 6.08 -6.76 15.15
CA GLY A 26 6.98 -7.94 15.27
C GLY A 26 6.34 -9.21 15.84
N TRP A 27 5.13 -9.12 16.37
CA TRP A 27 4.40 -10.19 17.04
C TRP A 27 3.32 -10.86 16.18
N ASP A 28 2.97 -10.31 15.01
CA ASP A 28 1.83 -10.82 14.23
C ASP A 28 2.20 -11.69 13.02
N GLY A 29 3.50 -11.80 12.70
CA GLY A 29 3.99 -12.59 11.56
C GLY A 29 3.55 -12.07 10.17
N LYS A 30 2.83 -10.94 10.09
CA LYS A 30 2.29 -10.39 8.83
C LYS A 30 3.20 -9.36 8.17
N ALA A 31 4.39 -9.12 8.71
CA ALA A 31 5.37 -8.19 8.15
C ALA A 31 5.66 -8.47 6.66
N ARG A 32 5.79 -9.75 6.27
CA ARG A 32 6.00 -10.16 4.88
C ARG A 32 4.82 -9.76 3.97
N HIS A 33 3.59 -9.98 4.42
CA HIS A 33 2.39 -9.64 3.64
C HIS A 33 2.23 -8.12 3.52
N ARG A 34 2.55 -7.36 4.57
CA ARG A 34 2.58 -5.89 4.54
C ARG A 34 3.62 -5.36 3.56
N ALA A 35 4.84 -5.92 3.57
CA ALA A 35 5.90 -5.56 2.63
C ALA A 35 5.50 -5.85 1.17
N GLN A 36 4.90 -7.02 0.90
CA GLN A 36 4.38 -7.37 -0.42
C GLN A 36 3.33 -6.37 -0.89
N ARG A 37 2.40 -5.99 0.00
CA ARG A 37 1.36 -5.01 -0.30
C ARG A 37 1.93 -3.61 -0.55
N ALA A 38 2.82 -3.13 0.31
CA ALA A 38 3.53 -1.86 0.15
C ALA A 38 4.25 -1.80 -1.22
N THR A 39 4.89 -2.90 -1.60
CA THR A 39 5.56 -3.04 -2.90
C THR A 39 4.57 -3.00 -4.07
N ALA A 40 3.44 -3.71 -3.97
CA ALA A 40 2.41 -3.74 -5.00
C ALA A 40 1.78 -2.35 -5.23
N ILE A 41 1.46 -1.65 -4.14
CA ILE A 41 0.96 -0.28 -4.17
C ILE A 41 1.99 0.64 -4.84
N LEU A 42 3.25 0.61 -4.40
CA LEU A 42 4.32 1.42 -4.96
C LEU A 42 4.49 1.22 -6.47
N ARG A 43 4.45 -0.03 -6.94
CA ARG A 43 4.53 -0.35 -8.37
C ARG A 43 3.37 0.24 -9.16
N ARG A 44 2.14 0.13 -8.65
CA ARG A 44 0.94 0.69 -9.31
C ARG A 44 0.95 2.22 -9.31
N VAL A 45 1.41 2.86 -8.22
CA VAL A 45 1.56 4.32 -8.18
C VAL A 45 2.60 4.77 -9.19
N LYS A 46 3.75 4.09 -9.27
CA LYS A 46 4.80 4.39 -10.27
C LYS A 46 4.30 4.22 -11.71
N ALA A 47 3.44 3.23 -11.96
CA ALA A 47 2.83 2.99 -13.26
C ALA A 47 1.65 3.94 -13.58
N GLY A 48 1.22 4.78 -12.64
CA GLY A 48 0.05 5.64 -12.78
C GLY A 48 -1.29 4.89 -12.76
N SER A 49 -1.28 3.59 -12.45
CA SER A 49 -2.46 2.72 -12.42
C SER A 49 -3.05 2.51 -11.02
N TRP A 50 -2.55 3.25 -10.03
CA TRP A 50 -3.11 3.29 -8.67
C TRP A 50 -4.19 4.37 -8.55
N SER A 51 -5.22 4.25 -9.38
CA SER A 51 -6.36 5.14 -9.41
C SER A 51 -7.67 4.36 -9.46
N CYS A 52 -8.74 4.99 -9.02
CA CYS A 52 -10.07 4.43 -9.11
C CYS A 52 -10.50 4.40 -10.58
N ALA A 53 -10.86 3.23 -11.09
CA ALA A 53 -11.34 3.10 -12.48
C ALA A 53 -12.65 3.86 -12.75
N TRP A 54 -13.41 4.21 -11.70
CA TRP A 54 -14.71 4.86 -11.84
C TRP A 54 -14.63 6.39 -11.73
N CYS A 55 -13.88 6.93 -10.76
CA CYS A 55 -13.74 8.38 -10.56
C CYS A 55 -12.38 8.95 -10.95
N GLY A 56 -11.37 8.13 -11.23
CA GLY A 56 -10.02 8.57 -11.57
C GLY A 56 -9.14 8.99 -10.38
N ASP A 57 -9.71 9.13 -9.18
CA ASP A 57 -8.96 9.56 -8.00
C ASP A 57 -7.91 8.54 -7.56
N SER A 58 -6.85 9.02 -6.91
CA SER A 58 -5.83 8.16 -6.32
C SER A 58 -6.44 7.26 -5.25
N LEU A 59 -6.12 5.96 -5.31
CA LEU A 59 -6.66 5.02 -4.35
C LEU A 59 -6.00 5.20 -2.97
N PRO A 60 -6.79 5.11 -1.88
CA PRO A 60 -6.22 5.17 -0.56
C PRO A 60 -5.32 3.97 -0.27
N GLU A 61 -4.29 4.22 0.52
CA GLU A 61 -3.16 3.33 0.80
C GLU A 61 -3.60 2.11 1.64
N TRP A 62 -4.66 2.29 2.43
CA TRP A 62 -5.34 1.24 3.18
C TRP A 62 -6.27 0.35 2.33
N ARG A 63 -6.42 0.59 1.02
CA ARG A 63 -7.11 -0.33 0.11
C ARG A 63 -6.23 -1.56 -0.20
N ARG A 64 -6.79 -2.77 -0.14
CA ARG A 64 -6.04 -4.00 -0.48
C ARG A 64 -5.60 -3.94 -1.93
N ALA A 65 -4.29 -4.02 -2.16
CA ALA A 65 -3.69 -4.15 -3.51
C ALA A 65 -3.44 -5.62 -3.88
N ASP A 66 -3.54 -6.50 -2.88
CA ASP A 66 -3.24 -7.92 -2.85
C ASP A 66 -4.49 -8.81 -2.97
N ALA A 67 -5.68 -8.22 -3.04
CA ALA A 67 -6.90 -8.93 -3.38
C ALA A 67 -7.04 -8.92 -4.91
N GLU A 68 -6.57 -9.98 -5.56
CA GLU A 68 -7.09 -10.41 -6.87
C GLU A 68 -8.49 -11.00 -6.70
#